data_AF-A0A1G8KB10-F1
#
_entry.id   AF-A0A1G8KB10-F1
#
_cell.length_a   1.000
_cell.length_b   1.000
_cell.length_c   1.000
_cell.angle_alpha   90.00
_cell.angle_beta   90.00
_cell.angle_gamma   90.00
#
_symmetry.space_group_name_H-M   'P 1'
#
loop_
_entity.id
_entity.type
_entity.pdbx_description
1 polymer ?
#
loop_
_entity_poly.entity_id
_entity_poly.type
_entity_poly.pdbx_seq_one_letter_code
_entity_poly.pdbx_strand_id
1 'polypeptide(L)'
;MEKEHPKSIHCTGVCRFMIPALVVLLLLFSAYYLVEEAKGRHDKTFVILTQRGEEVLRVPLRDSSMETREIPIVHKGEDLKLTLEIRGKSARILSKDKIRYSMESLSESTWIHDKEDIFLYEPYELKLYFE
;
A
#
# COMPACT_ATOMS: atom_id res chain seq x y z
N MET A 1 -36.54 22.87 -61.04
CA MET A 1 -35.66 22.98 -59.86
C MET A 1 -36.36 22.30 -58.71
N GLU A 2 -36.14 21.00 -58.54
CA GLU A 2 -36.63 20.26 -57.38
C GLU A 2 -35.66 20.49 -56.22
N LYS A 3 -36.18 20.86 -55.05
CA LYS A 3 -35.42 21.08 -53.83
C LYS A 3 -35.23 19.72 -53.14
N GLU A 4 -34.00 19.23 -53.05
CA GLU A 4 -33.66 18.06 -52.24
C GLU A 4 -33.84 18.41 -50.75
N HIS A 5 -34.80 17.75 -50.10
CA HIS A 5 -34.96 17.83 -48.64
C HIS A 5 -33.89 16.97 -47.95
N PRO A 6 -33.30 17.43 -46.82
CA PRO A 6 -32.29 16.66 -46.11
C PRO A 6 -32.93 15.41 -45.49
N LYS A 7 -32.32 14.24 -45.74
CA LYS A 7 -32.71 12.98 -45.09
C LYS A 7 -32.57 13.14 -43.58
N SER A 8 -33.69 13.15 -42.86
CA SER A 8 -33.70 13.05 -41.40
C SER A 8 -33.11 11.70 -41.01
N ILE A 9 -32.00 11.71 -40.29
CA ILE A 9 -31.44 10.50 -39.68
C ILE A 9 -32.39 10.14 -38.54
N HIS A 10 -33.36 9.28 -38.83
CA HIS A 10 -34.20 8.68 -37.80
C HIS A 10 -33.34 7.70 -36.99
N CYS A 11 -32.98 8.10 -35.77
CA CYS A 11 -32.46 7.20 -34.75
C CYS A 11 -33.52 6.12 -34.49
N THR A 12 -33.37 4.95 -35.12
CA THR A 12 -34.18 3.75 -34.85
C THR A 12 -34.08 3.40 -33.36
N GLY A 13 -35.13 2.82 -32.77
CA GLY A 13 -35.25 2.54 -31.34
C GLY A 13 -34.03 1.88 -30.67
N VAL A 14 -33.19 1.19 -31.45
CA VAL A 14 -31.88 0.66 -31.06
C VAL A 14 -30.96 1.72 -30.43
N CYS A 15 -30.91 2.95 -30.96
CA CYS A 15 -30.06 4.03 -30.42
C CYS A 15 -30.55 4.56 -29.06
N ARG A 16 -31.87 4.49 -28.80
CA ARG A 16 -32.45 4.90 -27.51
C ARG A 16 -32.08 3.96 -26.36
N PHE A 17 -31.75 2.70 -26.64
CA PHE A 17 -31.36 1.73 -25.62
C PHE A 17 -29.85 1.48 -25.56
N MET A 18 -29.13 1.60 -26.69
CA MET A 18 -27.68 1.44 -26.71
C MET A 18 -26.94 2.49 -25.86
N ILE A 19 -27.36 3.76 -25.93
CA ILE A 19 -26.68 4.82 -25.18
C ILE A 19 -26.86 4.61 -23.66
N PRO A 20 -28.09 4.40 -23.14
CA PRO A 20 -28.26 4.07 -21.72
C PRO A 20 -27.53 2.79 -21.31
N ALA A 21 -27.58 1.73 -22.12
CA ALA A 21 -26.90 0.48 -21.80
C ALA A 21 -25.38 0.67 -21.71
N LEU A 22 -24.77 1.42 -22.64
CA LEU A 22 -23.35 1.75 -22.61
C LEU A 22 -22.98 2.59 -21.38
N VAL A 23 -23.80 3.58 -21.02
CA VAL A 23 -23.59 4.40 -19.82
C VAL A 23 -23.66 3.53 -18.55
N VAL A 24 -24.64 2.64 -18.44
CA VAL A 24 -24.74 1.69 -17.32
C VAL A 24 -23.51 0.79 -17.27
N LEU A 25 -23.04 0.30 -18.41
CA LEU A 25 -21.85 -0.54 -18.51
C LEU A 25 -20.58 0.21 -18.06
N LEU A 26 -20.42 1.46 -18.49
CA LEU A 26 -19.30 2.32 -18.07
C LEU A 26 -19.34 2.63 -16.56
N LEU A 27 -20.52 2.85 -16.00
CA LEU A 27 -20.68 3.03 -14.55
C LEU A 27 -20.31 1.77 -13.78
N LEU A 28 -20.71 0.59 -14.27
CA LEU A 28 -20.32 -0.69 -13.67
C LEU A 28 -18.80 -0.92 -13.76
N PHE A 29 -18.16 -0.60 -14.88
CA PHE A 29 -16.71 -0.68 -15.02
C PHE A 29 -15.96 0.28 -14.09
N SER A 30 -16.43 1.52 -13.95
CA SER A 30 -15.85 2.49 -13.01
C SER A 30 -16.00 2.03 -11.56
N ALA A 31 -17.18 1.54 -11.17
CA ALA A 31 -17.41 0.98 -9.84
C ALA A 31 -16.53 -0.26 -9.59
N TYR A 32 -16.38 -1.14 -10.58
CA TYR A 32 -15.50 -2.30 -10.49
C TYR A 32 -14.04 -1.89 -10.27
N TYR A 33 -13.54 -0.93 -11.05
CA TYR A 33 -12.17 -0.45 -10.93
C TYR A 33 -11.91 0.16 -9.55
N LEU A 34 -12.82 0.98 -9.03
CA LEU A 34 -12.73 1.54 -7.68
C LEU A 34 -12.71 0.45 -6.60
N VAL A 35 -13.50 -0.62 -6.78
CA VAL A 35 -13.53 -1.77 -5.86
C VAL A 35 -12.24 -2.59 -5.94
N GLU A 36 -11.69 -2.82 -7.13
CA GLU A 36 -10.42 -3.52 -7.28
C GLU A 36 -9.24 -2.72 -6.72
N GLU A 37 -9.21 -1.40 -6.95
CA GLU A 37 -8.17 -0.54 -6.39
C GLU A 37 -8.25 -0.53 -4.85
N ALA A 38 -9.47 -0.49 -4.29
CA ALA A 38 -9.67 -0.63 -2.85
C ALA A 38 -9.24 -2.01 -2.33
N LYS A 39 -9.49 -3.10 -3.07
CA LYS A 39 -9.03 -4.45 -2.69
C LYS A 39 -7.51 -4.58 -2.75
N GLY A 40 -6.89 -4.06 -3.81
CA GLY A 40 -5.44 -4.13 -4.05
C GLY A 40 -4.62 -3.38 -2.98
N ARG A 41 -5.13 -2.26 -2.46
CA ARG A 41 -4.49 -1.52 -1.34
C ARG A 41 -4.48 -2.30 -0.02
N HIS A 42 -5.32 -3.32 0.12
CA HIS A 42 -5.48 -4.07 1.37
C HIS A 42 -4.90 -5.50 1.33
N ASP A 43 -4.47 -5.96 0.15
CA ASP A 43 -3.85 -7.28 -0.03
C ASP A 43 -2.34 -7.18 0.22
N LYS A 44 -1.99 -7.13 1.51
CA LYS A 44 -0.63 -7.19 2.04
C LYS A 44 -0.47 -8.53 2.72
N THR A 45 0.54 -9.29 2.29
CA THR A 45 0.79 -10.65 2.78
C THR A 45 1.96 -10.70 3.74
N PHE A 46 2.98 -9.87 3.50
CA PHE A 46 4.18 -9.82 4.34
C PHE A 46 4.56 -8.39 4.68
N VAL A 47 5.17 -8.22 5.86
CA VAL A 47 6.00 -7.06 6.16
C VAL A 47 7.46 -7.45 5.96
N ILE A 48 8.19 -6.61 5.24
CA ILE A 48 9.60 -6.82 4.93
C ILE A 48 10.41 -5.68 5.54
N LEU A 49 11.51 -6.06 6.20
CA LEU A 49 12.55 -5.15 6.64
C LEU A 49 13.84 -5.46 5.88
N THR A 50 14.40 -4.41 5.29
CA THR A 50 15.70 -4.45 4.63
C THR A 50 16.69 -3.54 5.33
N GLN A 51 17.97 -3.92 5.32
CA GLN A 51 19.09 -3.10 5.74
C GLN A 51 20.08 -3.05 4.57
N ARG A 52 20.46 -1.86 4.10
CA ARG A 52 21.37 -1.70 2.93
C ARG A 52 20.91 -2.43 1.67
N GLY A 53 19.59 -2.59 1.50
CA GLY A 53 18.99 -3.30 0.37
C GLY A 53 18.93 -4.82 0.51
N GLU A 54 19.49 -5.42 1.57
CA GLU A 54 19.36 -6.85 1.86
C GLU A 54 18.18 -7.11 2.79
N GLU A 55 17.42 -8.18 2.52
CA GLU A 55 16.31 -8.61 3.37
C GLU A 55 16.85 -9.19 4.69
N VAL A 56 16.53 -8.51 5.79
CA VAL A 56 16.91 -8.94 7.15
C VAL A 56 15.77 -9.72 7.79
N LEU A 57 14.52 -9.34 7.49
CA LEU A 57 13.36 -9.99 8.07
C LEU A 57 12.15 -9.90 7.14
N ARG A 58 11.41 -11.01 7.06
CA ARG A 58 10.11 -11.10 6.40
C ARG A 58 9.13 -11.81 7.31
N VAL A 59 8.00 -11.16 7.60
CA VAL A 59 6.99 -11.68 8.55
C VAL A 59 5.62 -11.70 7.88
N PRO A 60 4.90 -12.84 7.89
CA PRO A 60 3.54 -12.91 7.35
C PRO A 60 2.57 -12.10 8.23
N LEU A 61 1.69 -11.32 7.60
CA LEU A 61 0.64 -10.57 8.29
C LEU A 61 -0.55 -11.47 8.61
N ARG A 62 -1.18 -11.25 9.77
CA ARG A 62 -2.42 -11.91 10.18
C ARG A 62 -3.38 -10.88 10.77
N ASP A 63 -4.66 -10.98 10.44
CA ASP A 63 -5.65 -9.91 10.69
C ASP A 63 -5.84 -9.52 12.16
N SER A 64 -5.53 -10.41 13.10
CA SER A 64 -5.82 -10.24 14.53
C SER A 64 -4.65 -10.57 15.46
N SER A 65 -3.43 -10.70 14.94
CA SER A 65 -2.24 -10.94 15.77
C SER A 65 -1.55 -9.64 16.16
N MET A 66 -1.16 -9.56 17.43
CA MET A 66 -0.08 -8.68 17.86
C MET A 66 1.19 -9.54 17.99
N GLU A 67 2.23 -9.16 17.24
CA GLU A 67 3.52 -9.86 17.26
C GLU A 67 4.65 -8.83 17.40
N THR A 68 5.63 -9.17 18.22
CA THR A 68 6.82 -8.35 18.42
C THR A 68 8.05 -9.21 18.16
N ARG A 69 8.96 -8.72 17.32
CA ARG A 69 10.22 -9.42 17.00
C ARG A 69 11.43 -8.55 17.25
N GLU A 70 12.44 -9.11 17.89
CA GLU A 70 13.75 -8.47 17.98
C GLU A 70 14.52 -8.68 16.67
N ILE A 71 15.15 -7.62 16.19
CA ILE A 71 15.93 -7.59 14.96
C ILE A 71 17.37 -7.25 15.32
N PRO A 72 18.33 -8.14 15.04
CA PRO A 72 19.74 -7.79 15.15
C PRO A 72 20.11 -6.86 13.99
N ILE A 73 20.69 -5.72 14.31
CA ILE A 73 21.17 -4.73 13.34
C ILE A 73 22.65 -4.50 13.59
N VAL A 74 23.46 -4.56 12.53
CA VAL A 74 24.89 -4.23 12.63
C VAL A 74 25.09 -2.80 12.15
N HIS A 75 25.62 -1.93 13.00
CA HIS A 75 25.96 -0.55 12.63
C HIS A 75 27.35 -0.17 13.14
N LYS A 76 28.25 0.22 12.23
CA LYS A 76 29.64 0.63 12.55
C LYS A 76 30.42 -0.40 13.41
N GLY A 77 30.11 -1.68 13.26
CA GLY A 77 30.75 -2.78 14.01
C GLY A 77 30.15 -3.05 15.39
N GLU A 78 29.08 -2.34 15.78
CA GLU A 78 28.31 -2.63 16.98
C GLU A 78 27.04 -3.41 16.63
N ASP A 79 26.73 -4.43 17.44
CA ASP A 79 25.48 -5.18 17.39
C ASP A 79 24.40 -4.44 18.18
N LEU A 80 23.41 -3.92 17.47
CA LEU A 80 22.25 -3.23 18.03
C LEU A 80 21.01 -4.13 17.94
N LYS A 81 20.06 -3.91 18.83
CA LYS A 81 18.77 -4.61 18.82
C LYS A 81 17.64 -3.62 18.62
N LEU A 82 16.95 -3.78 17.50
CA LEU A 82 15.68 -3.10 17.25
C LEU A 82 14.52 -4.05 17.48
N THR A 83 13.31 -3.51 17.55
CA THR A 83 12.09 -4.26 17.78
C THR A 83 11.09 -3.92 16.68
N LEU A 84 10.69 -4.89 15.87
CA LEU A 84 9.55 -4.78 14.97
C LEU A 84 8.28 -5.10 15.75
N GLU A 85 7.32 -4.19 15.73
CA GLU A 85 5.99 -4.42 16.27
C GLU A 85 4.99 -4.51 15.12
N ILE A 86 4.20 -5.57 15.11
CA ILE A 86 3.14 -5.83 14.14
C ILE A 86 1.82 -5.92 14.90
N ARG A 87 0.81 -5.19 14.44
CA ARG A 87 -0.55 -5.23 14.97
C ARG A 87 -1.53 -5.34 13.81
N GLY A 88 -2.13 -6.52 13.65
CA GLY A 88 -2.98 -6.81 12.50
C GLY A 88 -2.20 -6.63 11.20
N LYS A 89 -2.65 -5.69 10.36
CA LYS A 89 -2.01 -5.31 9.08
C LYS A 89 -1.13 -4.05 9.16
N SER A 90 -0.73 -3.63 10.36
CA SER A 90 0.12 -2.46 10.57
C SER A 90 1.45 -2.85 11.21
N ALA A 91 2.52 -2.14 10.89
CA ALA A 91 3.85 -2.43 11.43
C ALA A 91 4.62 -1.14 11.80
N ARG A 92 5.56 -1.23 12.74
CA ARG A 92 6.49 -0.16 13.11
C ARG A 92 7.79 -0.69 13.70
N ILE A 93 8.87 0.10 13.66
CA ILE A 93 10.17 -0.27 14.25
C ILE A 93 10.48 0.60 15.46
N LEU A 94 10.57 -0.03 16.62
CA LEU A 94 10.95 0.60 17.87
C LEU A 94 12.43 0.33 18.21
N SER A 95 13.06 1.30 18.87
CA SER A 95 14.31 1.07 19.61
C SER A 95 14.00 1.08 21.10
N LYS A 96 14.35 -0.01 21.81
CA LYS A 96 14.32 -0.03 23.28
C LYS A 96 15.53 0.68 23.87
N ASP A 97 16.63 0.70 23.14
CA ASP A 97 17.84 1.38 23.57
C ASP A 97 17.69 2.87 23.25
N LYS A 98 17.64 3.68 24.31
CA LYS A 98 17.98 5.11 24.25
C LYS A 98 19.46 5.20 23.92
N ILE A 99 19.79 4.99 22.65
CA ILE A 99 21.17 5.10 22.19
C ILE A 99 21.57 6.56 22.43
N ARG A 100 22.58 6.74 23.28
CA ARG A 100 23.10 8.04 23.78
C ARG A 100 23.52 9.04 22.70
N TYR A 101 23.47 8.66 21.42
CA TYR A 101 24.13 9.37 20.31
C TYR A 101 23.23 9.74 19.13
N SER A 102 21.91 9.57 19.21
CA SER A 102 20.99 10.02 18.16
C SER A 102 19.84 10.84 18.77
N MET A 103 19.66 12.04 18.24
CA MET A 103 18.63 13.00 18.66
C MET A 103 17.22 12.57 18.21
N GLU A 104 17.10 11.47 17.45
CA GLU A 104 15.84 10.89 16.98
C GLU A 104 15.72 9.44 17.45
N SER A 105 15.19 9.29 18.66
CA SER A 105 14.83 8.00 19.24
C SER A 105 13.67 7.37 18.45
N LEU A 106 13.85 6.13 17.97
CA LEU A 106 12.77 5.32 17.39
C LEU A 106 11.69 4.89 18.41
N SER A 107 11.71 5.43 19.63
CA SER A 107 10.69 5.15 20.66
C SER A 107 9.27 5.52 20.23
N GLU A 108 9.12 6.44 19.27
CA GLU A 108 7.84 6.91 18.72
C GLU A 108 7.78 6.77 17.19
N SER A 109 8.38 5.71 16.62
CA SER A 109 8.34 5.50 15.17
C SER A 109 6.91 5.43 14.63
N THR A 110 6.69 6.05 13.46
CA THR A 110 5.42 6.02 12.73
C THR A 110 5.01 4.59 12.35
N TRP A 111 3.72 4.32 12.40
CA TRP A 111 3.14 3.09 11.87
C TRP A 111 3.03 3.17 10.35
N ILE A 112 3.42 2.11 9.66
CA ILE A 112 3.02 1.89 8.27
C ILE A 112 1.75 1.06 8.24
N HIS A 113 0.84 1.43 7.35
CA HIS A 113 -0.47 0.82 7.24
C HIS A 113 -0.71 0.26 5.85
N ASP A 114 -0.39 1.00 4.79
CA ASP A 114 -0.72 0.73 3.39
C ASP A 114 0.43 0.15 2.58
N LYS A 115 0.13 -0.55 1.48
CA LYS A 115 1.15 -1.29 0.70
C LYS A 115 2.19 -0.35 0.10
N GLU A 116 1.77 0.87 -0.18
CA GLU A 116 2.57 1.98 -0.68
C GLU A 116 3.37 2.68 0.44
N ASP A 117 3.05 2.42 1.72
CA ASP A 117 3.78 3.02 2.83
C ASP A 117 5.19 2.43 2.92
N ILE A 118 6.16 3.32 2.96
CA ILE A 118 7.56 2.98 3.14
C ILE A 118 8.09 3.80 4.30
N PHE A 119 8.57 3.12 5.33
CA PHE A 119 9.30 3.76 6.41
C PHE A 119 10.80 3.60 6.19
N LEU A 120 11.52 4.72 6.20
CA LEU A 120 12.97 4.77 6.05
C LEU A 120 13.60 5.29 7.34
N TYR A 121 14.65 4.62 7.79
CA TYR A 121 15.49 5.11 8.89
C TYR A 121 16.94 5.13 8.45
N GLU A 122 17.35 6.29 7.93
CA GLU A 122 18.66 6.53 7.34
C GLU A 122 19.85 6.20 8.26
N PRO A 123 19.83 6.49 9.58
CA PRO A 123 20.98 6.21 10.43
C PRO A 123 21.45 4.75 10.39
N TYR A 124 20.53 3.81 10.14
CA TYR A 124 20.83 2.38 10.02
C TYR A 124 20.60 1.83 8.61
N GLU A 125 20.32 2.70 7.63
CA GLU A 125 19.99 2.32 6.26
C GLU A 125 18.85 1.29 6.20
N LEU A 126 17.85 1.48 7.08
CA LEU A 126 16.71 0.58 7.20
C LEU A 126 15.54 1.03 6.33
N LYS A 127 14.86 0.05 5.75
CA LYS A 127 13.62 0.26 5.02
C LYS A 127 12.60 -0.81 5.38
N LEU A 128 11.45 -0.38 5.87
CA LEU A 128 10.28 -1.20 6.21
C LEU A 128 9.15 -0.92 5.21
N TYR A 129 8.55 -1.97 4.66
CA TYR A 129 7.47 -1.88 3.67
C TYR A 129 6.65 -3.18 3.66
N PHE A 130 5.54 -3.18 2.95
CA PHE A 130 4.73 -4.38 2.75
C PHE A 130 4.86 -4.97 1.34
N GLU A 131 4.67 -6.27 1.25
CA GLU A 131 4.53 -7.04 0.01
C GLU A 131 3.09 -7.45 -0.25
#